data_AF-A0A9X1C285-F1
#
_entry.id   AF-A0A9X1C285-F1
#
_cell.length_a   1.000
_cell.length_b   1.000
_cell.length_c   1.000
_cell.angle_alpha   90.00
_cell.angle_beta   90.00
_cell.angle_gamma   90.00
#
_symmetry.space_group_name_H-M   'P 1'
#
loop_
_entity.id
_entity.type
_entity.pdbx_description
1 polymer ?
#
loop_
_entity_poly.entity_id
_entity_poly.type
_entity_poly.pdbx_seq_one_letter_code
_entity_poly.pdbx_strand_id
1 'polypeptide(L)'
;MKKGMLYGHTQDQRWLLKPGMAVWIPPQTLHAGVAYSQVDLTVLYLGREQSKDFSTTLKLIEASALVIALCDRLAEEGARPLTEVQRSCILQLLLQDITELRPVTWCCPCPVTAGSNA
;
A
#
# COMPACT_ATOMS: atom_id res chain seq x y z
N MET A 1 16.21 -4.61 9.16
CA MET A 1 14.79 -4.94 9.45
C MET A 1 14.03 -3.63 9.50
N LYS A 2 13.07 -3.41 8.58
CA LYS A 2 12.25 -2.19 8.58
C LYS A 2 11.46 -2.13 9.89
N LYS A 3 11.33 -0.94 10.47
CA LYS A 3 10.62 -0.67 11.73
C LYS A 3 9.58 0.41 11.50
N GLY A 4 8.67 0.53 12.45
CA GLY A 4 7.69 1.60 12.49
C GLY A 4 6.27 1.15 12.18
N MET A 5 5.33 2.05 12.45
CA MET A 5 3.91 1.79 12.35
C MET A 5 3.21 3.00 11.76
N LEU A 6 2.45 2.77 10.69
CA LEU A 6 1.68 3.80 10.00
C LEU A 6 0.20 3.47 10.15
N TYR A 7 -0.54 4.35 10.79
CA TYR A 7 -1.99 4.27 10.83
C TYR A 7 -2.56 5.05 9.66
N GLY A 8 -3.52 4.47 8.97
CA GLY A 8 -4.23 5.15 7.89
C GLY A 8 -5.73 5.01 8.05
N HIS A 9 -6.45 5.97 7.49
CA HIS A 9 -7.90 5.92 7.46
C HIS A 9 -8.49 6.59 6.22
N THR A 10 -9.65 6.11 5.82
CA THR A 10 -10.62 6.80 4.97
C THR A 10 -11.80 7.24 5.85
N GLN A 11 -12.89 7.69 5.23
CA GLN A 11 -14.15 7.91 5.93
C GLN A 11 -14.72 6.60 6.52
N ASP A 12 -14.60 5.50 5.78
CA ASP A 12 -15.30 4.24 6.10
C ASP A 12 -14.40 3.17 6.71
N GLN A 13 -13.07 3.28 6.56
CA GLN A 13 -12.13 2.24 6.95
C GLN A 13 -10.91 2.81 7.68
N ARG A 14 -10.35 1.99 8.58
CA ARG A 14 -9.11 2.28 9.31
C ARG A 14 -8.19 1.07 9.21
N TRP A 15 -6.90 1.32 9.06
CA TRP A 15 -5.90 0.27 8.96
C TRP A 15 -4.60 0.65 9.65
N LEU A 16 -3.79 -0.37 9.89
CA LEU A 16 -2.48 -0.25 10.49
C LEU A 16 -1.47 -1.00 9.62
N LEU A 17 -0.48 -0.28 9.12
CA LEU A 17 0.64 -0.84 8.38
C LEU A 17 1.80 -1.10 9.32
N LYS A 18 2.28 -2.34 9.28
CA LYS A 18 3.52 -2.80 9.91
C LYS A 18 4.53 -3.16 8.81
N PRO A 19 5.82 -3.33 9.14
CA PRO A 19 6.81 -3.80 8.17
C PRO A 19 6.35 -5.09 7.50
N GLY A 20 6.42 -5.13 6.17
CA GLY A 20 5.93 -6.27 5.37
C GLY A 20 4.45 -6.21 5.00
N MET A 21 3.74 -5.14 5.34
CA MET A 21 2.38 -4.90 4.86
C MET A 21 2.36 -3.79 3.80
N ALA A 22 1.37 -3.85 2.92
CA ALA A 22 1.04 -2.78 2.00
C ALA A 22 -0.47 -2.51 2.01
N VAL A 23 -0.86 -1.32 1.56
CA VAL A 23 -2.25 -0.94 1.39
C VAL A 23 -2.48 -0.51 -0.06
N TRP A 24 -3.49 -1.09 -0.69
CA TRP A 24 -4.05 -0.60 -1.92
C TRP A 24 -5.16 0.41 -1.60
N ILE A 25 -5.02 1.62 -2.11
CA ILE A 25 -6.00 2.69 -1.99
C ILE A 25 -6.54 2.99 -3.39
N PRO A 26 -7.84 2.74 -3.66
CA PRO A 26 -8.41 2.98 -4.98
C PRO A 26 -8.30 4.47 -5.39
N PRO A 27 -8.27 4.74 -6.70
CA PRO A 27 -8.33 6.11 -7.22
C PRO A 27 -9.49 6.90 -6.61
N GLN A 28 -9.28 8.22 -6.44
CA GLN A 28 -10.30 9.15 -5.91
C GLN A 28 -10.75 8.86 -4.46
N THR A 29 -10.02 8.03 -3.72
CA THR A 29 -10.29 7.77 -2.31
C THR A 29 -9.61 8.84 -1.44
N LEU A 30 -10.40 9.64 -0.72
CA LEU A 30 -9.86 10.52 0.32
C LEU A 30 -9.34 9.68 1.49
N HIS A 31 -8.07 9.88 1.84
CA HIS A 31 -7.39 9.14 2.89
C HIS A 31 -6.39 10.04 3.62
N ALA A 32 -6.06 9.65 4.84
CA ALA A 32 -5.00 10.27 5.62
C ALA A 32 -4.17 9.20 6.32
N GLY A 33 -2.93 9.55 6.66
CA GLY A 33 -1.98 8.67 7.32
C GLY A 33 -1.19 9.40 8.41
N VAL A 34 -0.96 8.71 9.53
CA VAL A 34 -0.17 9.20 10.66
C VAL A 34 0.86 8.16 11.03
N ALA A 35 2.13 8.54 10.97
CA ALA A 35 3.24 7.72 11.43
C ALA A 35 3.43 7.89 12.94
N TYR A 36 3.33 6.81 13.71
CA TYR A 36 3.54 6.84 15.17
C TYR A 36 5.01 6.63 15.58
N SER A 37 5.89 6.48 14.59
CA SER A 37 7.32 6.26 14.73
C SER A 37 7.99 6.58 13.39
N GLN A 38 9.32 6.58 13.35
CA GLN A 38 10.03 6.66 12.07
C GLN A 38 9.65 5.46 11.19
N VAL A 39 9.17 5.75 9.98
CA VAL A 39 8.73 4.76 8.99
C VAL A 39 9.45 5.01 7.67
N ASP A 40 9.97 3.94 7.07
CA ASP A 40 10.45 3.95 5.70
C ASP A 40 9.33 3.43 4.80
N LEU A 41 8.64 4.35 4.13
CA LEU A 41 7.47 4.04 3.31
C LEU A 41 7.81 4.18 1.82
N THR A 42 7.56 3.12 1.05
CA THR A 42 7.56 3.17 -0.41
C THR A 42 6.12 3.37 -0.88
N VAL A 43 5.88 4.42 -1.67
CA VAL A 43 4.57 4.69 -2.28
C VAL A 43 4.69 4.55 -3.80
N LEU A 44 3.83 3.73 -4.39
CA LEU A 44 3.76 3.54 -5.83
C LEU A 44 2.44 4.09 -6.34
N TYR A 45 2.52 5.06 -7.24
CA TYR A 45 1.37 5.60 -7.95
C TYR A 45 1.21 4.88 -9.28
N LEU A 46 0.04 4.29 -9.49
CA LEU A 46 -0.30 3.63 -10.74
C LEU A 46 -1.09 4.58 -11.63
N GLY A 47 -0.79 4.56 -12.93
CA GLY A 47 -1.61 5.25 -13.91
C GLY A 47 -2.99 4.59 -14.05
N ARG A 48 -3.93 5.34 -14.62
CA ARG A 48 -5.33 4.91 -14.74
C ARG A 48 -5.48 3.53 -15.35
N GLU A 49 -4.79 3.26 -16.45
CA GLU A 49 -4.89 1.99 -17.17
C GLU A 49 -4.39 0.82 -16.32
N GLN A 50 -3.29 1.01 -15.57
CA GLN A 50 -2.73 -0.04 -14.72
C GLN A 50 -3.61 -0.33 -13.49
N SER A 51 -4.37 0.67 -13.03
CA SER A 51 -5.27 0.52 -11.88
C SER A 51 -6.59 -0.20 -12.19
N LYS A 52 -6.93 -0.43 -13.47
CA LYS A 52 -8.24 -1.00 -13.86
C LYS A 52 -8.45 -2.42 -13.37
N ASP A 53 -7.38 -3.21 -13.31
CA ASP A 53 -7.43 -4.60 -12.89
C ASP A 53 -7.37 -4.74 -11.35
N PHE A 54 -7.22 -3.62 -10.65
CA PHE A 54 -7.17 -3.58 -9.19
C PHE A 54 -8.57 -3.41 -8.60
N SER A 55 -8.65 -3.68 -7.30
CA SER A 55 -9.92 -3.59 -6.58
C SER A 55 -10.46 -2.17 -6.52
N THR A 56 -11.77 -2.02 -6.64
CA THR A 56 -12.46 -0.76 -6.36
C THR A 56 -12.58 -0.46 -4.88
N THR A 57 -12.19 -1.39 -4.00
CA THR A 57 -12.20 -1.24 -2.55
C THR A 57 -10.79 -1.21 -1.98
N LEU A 58 -10.65 -0.58 -0.82
CA LEU A 58 -9.41 -0.58 -0.08
C LEU A 58 -9.02 -2.02 0.29
N LYS A 59 -7.75 -2.37 0.11
CA LYS A 59 -7.21 -3.68 0.49
C LYS A 59 -5.94 -3.51 1.31
N LEU A 60 -5.93 -4.09 2.51
CA LEU A 60 -4.70 -4.33 3.25
C LEU A 60 -4.13 -5.68 2.81
N ILE A 61 -2.84 -5.74 2.51
CA ILE A 61 -2.17 -6.96 2.02
C ILE A 61 -0.91 -7.23 2.84
N GLU A 62 -0.66 -8.50 3.12
CA GLU A 62 0.66 -8.98 3.53
C GLU A 62 1.52 -9.11 2.29
N ALA A 63 2.56 -8.29 2.19
CA ALA A 63 3.45 -8.28 1.04
C ALA A 63 4.32 -9.55 1.05
N SER A 64 4.37 -10.23 -0.10
CA SER A 64 5.30 -11.33 -0.31
C SER A 64 6.76 -10.82 -0.24
N ALA A 65 7.71 -11.72 0.01
CA ALA A 65 9.13 -11.38 -0.07
C ALA A 65 9.52 -10.84 -1.46
N LEU A 66 8.83 -11.32 -2.51
CA LEU A 66 9.01 -10.85 -3.88
C LEU A 66 8.55 -9.38 -4.02
N VAL A 67 7.34 -9.05 -3.58
CA VAL A 67 6.82 -7.66 -3.61
C VAL A 67 7.75 -6.71 -2.87
N ILE A 68 8.24 -7.11 -1.68
CA ILE A 68 9.18 -6.30 -0.91
C ILE A 68 10.47 -6.05 -1.71
N ALA A 69 11.07 -7.10 -2.28
CA ALA A 69 12.31 -6.98 -3.04
C ALA A 69 12.15 -6.14 -4.32
N LEU A 70 11.02 -6.27 -5.03
CA LEU A 70 10.72 -5.46 -6.22
C LEU A 70 10.54 -3.97 -5.85
N CYS A 71 9.82 -3.69 -4.77
CA CYS A 71 9.66 -2.32 -4.25
C CYS A 71 10.99 -1.71 -3.81
N ASP A 72 11.85 -2.46 -3.11
CA ASP A 72 13.17 -2.00 -2.69
C ASP A 72 14.05 -1.69 -3.91
N ARG A 73 14.04 -2.56 -4.93
CA ARG A 73 14.79 -2.32 -6.17
C ARG A 73 14.33 -1.05 -6.90
N LEU A 74 13.03 -0.76 -6.92
CA LEU A 74 12.48 0.46 -7.51
C LEU A 74 12.87 1.70 -6.70
N ALA A 75 12.85 1.62 -5.37
CA ALA A 75 13.24 2.72 -4.49
C ALA A 75 14.73 3.12 -4.66
N GLU A 76 15.58 2.15 -5.03
CA GLU A 76 17.00 2.37 -5.29
C GLU A 76 17.31 2.98 -6.66
N GLU A 77 16.33 3.30 -7.51
CA GLU A 77 16.57 3.76 -8.89
C GLU A 77 17.50 4.98 -8.98
N GLY A 78 17.45 5.90 -8.01
CA GLY A 78 18.34 7.06 -7.97
C GLY A 78 19.82 6.72 -7.73
N ALA A 79 20.09 5.65 -6.97
CA ALA A 79 21.46 5.17 -6.70
C ALA A 79 21.92 4.12 -7.72
N ARG A 80 20.97 3.31 -8.22
CA ARG A 80 21.20 2.24 -9.18
C ARG A 80 20.15 2.34 -10.29
N PRO A 81 20.42 3.13 -11.35
CA PRO A 81 19.49 3.34 -12.44
C PRO A 81 18.98 2.04 -13.06
N LEU A 82 17.72 2.05 -13.47
CA LEU A 82 17.09 0.98 -14.23
C LEU A 82 17.02 1.40 -15.70
N THR A 83 17.22 0.46 -16.62
CA THR A 83 16.76 0.69 -17.99
C THR A 83 15.23 0.68 -18.02
N GLU A 84 14.64 1.31 -19.03
CA GLU A 84 13.18 1.32 -19.21
C GLU A 84 12.59 -0.10 -19.26
N VAL A 85 13.30 -1.03 -19.92
CA VAL A 85 12.92 -2.45 -20.00
C VAL A 85 12.93 -3.09 -18.60
N GLN A 86 14.00 -2.90 -17.82
CA GLN A 86 14.10 -3.47 -16.47
C GLN A 86 12.99 -2.92 -15.56
N ARG A 87 12.77 -1.60 -15.60
CA ARG A 87 11.71 -0.93 -14.84
C ARG A 87 10.34 -1.50 -15.19
N SER A 88 10.07 -1.66 -16.49
CA SER A 88 8.80 -2.20 -16.99
C SER A 88 8.58 -3.65 -16.55
N CYS A 89 9.59 -4.52 -16.64
CA CYS A 89 9.48 -5.90 -16.18
C CYS A 89 9.23 -5.99 -14.66
N ILE A 90 9.93 -5.19 -13.86
CA ILE A 90 9.74 -5.14 -12.41
C ILE A 90 8.31 -4.71 -12.07
N LEU A 91 7.81 -3.66 -12.72
CA LEU A 91 6.44 -3.20 -12.51
C LEU A 91 5.40 -4.24 -12.93
N GLN A 92 5.59 -4.92 -14.06
CA GLN A 92 4.68 -5.98 -14.50
C GLN A 92 4.60 -7.12 -13.49
N LEU A 93 5.74 -7.64 -13.02
CA LEU A 93 5.81 -8.69 -12.01
C LEU A 93 5.17 -8.25 -10.68
N LEU A 94 5.45 -7.02 -10.25
CA LEU A 94 4.92 -6.48 -9.02
C LEU A 94 3.39 -6.38 -9.06
N LEU A 95 2.85 -5.85 -10.16
CA LEU A 95 1.40 -5.69 -10.32
C LEU A 95 0.70 -7.05 -10.38
N GLN A 96 1.26 -8.01 -11.12
CA GLN A 96 0.74 -9.37 -11.17
C GLN A 96 0.68 -9.98 -9.76
N ASP A 97 1.77 -9.96 -8.99
CA ASP A 97 1.81 -10.56 -7.65
C ASP A 97 0.79 -9.89 -6.71
N ILE A 98 0.69 -8.55 -6.72
CA ILE A 98 -0.25 -7.82 -5.87
C ILE A 98 -1.71 -8.19 -6.19
N THR A 99 -2.06 -8.38 -7.46
CA THR A 99 -3.44 -8.75 -7.84
C THR A 99 -3.84 -10.15 -7.34
N GLU A 100 -2.88 -11.05 -7.17
CA GLU A 100 -3.08 -12.42 -6.69
C GLU A 100 -3.12 -12.50 -5.14
N LEU A 101 -2.59 -11.51 -4.44
CA LEU A 101 -2.55 -11.49 -2.98
C LEU A 101 -3.95 -11.36 -2.36
N ARG A 102 -4.20 -12.18 -1.34
CA ARG A 102 -5.45 -12.14 -0.59
C ARG A 102 -5.46 -10.96 0.40
N PRO A 103 -6.57 -10.20 0.49
CA PRO A 103 -6.70 -9.16 1.49
C PRO A 103 -6.64 -9.74 2.91
N VAL A 104 -5.97 -9.01 3.79
CA VAL A 104 -5.91 -9.30 5.22
C VAL A 104 -7.15 -8.67 5.88
N THR A 105 -7.89 -9.45 6.67
CA THR A 105 -9.14 -9.01 7.33
C THR A 105 -8.92 -8.13 8.56
N TRP A 106 -7.80 -7.42 8.65
CA TRP A 106 -7.47 -6.56 9.80
C TRP A 106 -7.95 -5.12 9.62
N CYS A 107 -8.99 -4.92 8.80
CA CYS A 107 -9.79 -3.70 8.85
C CYS A 107 -10.63 -3.75 10.12
N CYS A 108 -10.25 -2.98 11.12
CA CYS A 108 -11.10 -2.78 12.28
C CYS A 108 -12.29 -1.91 11.83
N PRO A 109 -13.53 -2.40 11.90
CA PRO A 109 -14.68 -1.57 11.59
C PRO A 109 -14.65 -0.35 12.51
N CYS A 110 -14.84 0.83 11.93
CA CYS A 110 -14.89 2.07 12.70
C CYS A 110 -16.03 1.95 13.73
N PRO A 111 -15.79 2.08 15.05
CA PRO A 111 -16.88 2.32 15.97
C PRO A 111 -17.48 3.68 15.57
N VAL A 112 -18.75 3.69 15.18
CA VAL A 112 -19.49 4.93 15.00
C VAL A 112 -19.40 5.64 16.34
N THR A 113 -18.67 6.75 16.41
CA THR A 113 -18.68 7.59 17.61
C THR A 113 -20.12 8.05 17.76
N ALA A 114 -20.86 7.44 18.69
CA ALA A 114 -22.13 7.97 19.15
C ALA A 114 -21.85 9.42 19.55
N GLY A 115 -22.45 10.36 18.82
CA GLY A 115 -22.34 11.77 19.12
C GLY A 115 -22.79 12.00 20.55
N SER A 116 -21.84 12.29 21.43
CA SER A 116 -22.11 12.95 22.70
C SER A 116 -22.36 14.42 22.37
N ASN A 117 -23.60 14.75 22.01
CA ASN A 117 -24.05 16.13 22.13
C ASN A 117 -24.41 16.36 23.61
N ALA A 118 -23.48 17.00 24.30
CA ALA A 118 -23.77 17.81 25.48
C ALA A 118 -24.55 19.07 25.07
#